data_AF-A0A2M7X5U5-F1
#
_entry.id   AF-A0A2M7X5U5-F1
#
_cell.length_a   1.000
_cell.length_b   1.000
_cell.length_c   1.000
_cell.angle_alpha   90.00
_cell.angle_beta   90.00
_cell.angle_gamma   90.00
#
_symmetry.space_group_name_H-M   'P 1'
#
loop_
_entity.id
_entity.type
_entity.pdbx_description
1 polymer ?
#
loop_
_entity_poly.entity_id
_entity_poly.type
_entity_poly.pdbx_seq_one_letter_code
_entity_poly.pdbx_strand_id
1 'polypeptide(L)' 'TPTAESDGRIIYTVGEGDSCIRIALLNNIDENQLRAMNPELDKNCTVIAGQRLMIGVGGPASE' A
#
# COMPACT_ATOMS: atom_id res chain seq x y z
N THR A 1 4.26 6.10 5.05
CA THR A 1 4.10 7.19 4.05
C THR A 1 4.27 6.63 2.64
N PRO A 2 3.45 7.05 1.66
CA PRO A 2 3.62 6.69 0.25
C PRO A 2 4.97 7.16 -0.31
N THR A 3 5.68 6.29 -1.00
CA THR A 3 6.97 6.56 -1.65
C THR A 3 6.92 6.05 -3.08
N ALA A 4 7.23 6.92 -4.05
CA ALA A 4 7.35 6.51 -5.45
C ALA A 4 8.75 5.92 -5.69
N GLU A 5 8.79 4.70 -6.23
CA GLU A 5 10.02 4.02 -6.65
C GLU A 5 10.33 4.36 -8.12
N SER A 6 11.58 4.15 -8.55
CA SER A 6 12.03 4.47 -9.91
C SER A 6 11.35 3.65 -11.02
N ASP A 7 10.66 2.57 -10.67
CA ASP A 7 9.89 1.72 -11.59
C ASP A 7 8.41 2.12 -11.68
N GLY A 8 8.02 3.25 -11.08
CA GLY A 8 6.66 3.78 -11.09
C GLY A 8 5.76 3.21 -10.00
N ARG A 9 6.22 2.23 -9.21
CA ARG A 9 5.42 1.72 -8.09
C ARG A 9 5.34 2.75 -6.97
N ILE A 10 4.18 2.85 -6.34
CA ILE A 10 3.99 3.61 -5.10
C ILE A 10 3.92 2.60 -3.95
N ILE A 11 4.89 2.69 -3.04
CA ILE A 11 5.05 1.80 -1.89
C ILE A 11 4.71 2.55 -0.61
N TYR A 12 3.92 1.91 0.26
CA TYR A 12 3.63 2.34 1.60
C TYR A 12 4.34 1.43 2.60
N THR A 13 5.18 2.01 3.46
CA THR A 13 5.73 1.28 4.61
C THR A 13 4.76 1.39 5.79
N VAL A 14 4.28 0.23 6.28
CA VAL A 14 3.35 0.09 7.40
C VAL A 14 4.00 0.61 8.68
N GLY A 15 3.33 1.54 9.36
CA GLY A 15 3.73 2.06 10.66
C GLY A 15 3.19 1.24 11.83
N GLU A 16 3.65 1.54 13.04
CA GLU A 16 3.08 0.96 14.25
C GLU A 16 1.63 1.44 14.45
N GLY A 17 0.72 0.50 14.71
CA GLY A 17 -0.70 0.78 14.90
C GLY A 17 -1.50 0.98 13.60
N ASP A 18 -0.86 0.86 12.43
CA ASP A 18 -1.59 0.86 11.17
C ASP A 18 -2.47 -0.39 11.03
N SER A 19 -3.59 -0.21 10.35
CA SER A 19 -4.46 -1.29 9.89
C SER A 19 -4.65 -1.20 8.39
N CYS A 20 -4.95 -2.33 7.74
CA CYS A 20 -5.19 -2.36 6.31
C CYS A 20 -6.29 -1.37 5.88
N ILE A 21 -7.42 -1.34 6.62
CA ILE A 21 -8.50 -0.35 6.42
C ILE A 21 -7.96 1.07 6.43
N ARG A 22 -7.15 1.43 7.43
CA ARG A 22 -6.62 2.79 7.56
C ARG A 22 -5.67 3.14 6.42
N ILE A 23 -4.79 2.21 6.03
CA ILE A 23 -3.89 2.40 4.89
C ILE A 23 -4.70 2.57 3.61
N ALA A 24 -5.70 1.73 3.37
CA ALA A 24 -6.54 1.79 2.18
C ALA A 24 -7.28 3.15 2.08
N LEU A 25 -7.92 3.58 3.17
CA LEU A 25 -8.60 4.87 3.26
C LEU A 25 -7.66 6.06 3.05
N LEU A 26 -6.48 6.06 3.67
CA LEU A 26 -5.50 7.14 3.51
C LEU A 26 -4.99 7.29 2.08
N ASN A 27 -5.02 6.21 1.31
CA ASN A 27 -4.54 6.17 -0.07
C ASN A 27 -5.69 6.13 -1.10
N ASN A 28 -6.94 6.32 -0.66
CA ASN A 28 -8.14 6.32 -1.51
C ASN A 28 -8.29 5.04 -2.37
N ILE A 29 -7.96 3.89 -1.79
CA ILE A 29 -8.14 2.56 -2.41
C ILE A 29 -9.02 1.68 -1.52
N ASP A 30 -9.56 0.61 -2.09
CA ASP A 30 -10.29 -0.43 -1.36
C ASP A 30 -9.34 -1.52 -0.81
N GLU A 31 -9.74 -2.22 0.26
CA GLU A 31 -8.95 -3.32 0.84
C GLU A 31 -8.76 -4.48 -0.15
N ASN A 32 -9.74 -4.77 -1.03
CA ASN A 32 -9.54 -5.79 -2.05
C ASN A 32 -8.57 -5.33 -3.13
N GLN A 33 -8.53 -4.04 -3.47
CA GLN A 33 -7.51 -3.51 -4.36
C GLN A 33 -6.12 -3.63 -3.73
N LEU A 34 -6.00 -3.24 -2.46
CA LEU A 34 -4.74 -3.38 -1.71
C LEU A 34 -4.26 -4.83 -1.67
N ARG A 35 -5.16 -5.79 -1.39
CA ARG A 35 -4.85 -7.23 -1.41
C ARG A 35 -4.55 -7.76 -2.81
N ALA A 36 -5.23 -7.28 -3.84
CA ALA A 36 -4.96 -7.68 -5.22
C ALA A 36 -3.54 -7.28 -5.66
N MET A 37 -3.03 -6.16 -5.15
CA MET A 37 -1.68 -5.66 -5.43
C MET A 37 -0.60 -6.31 -4.54
N ASN A 38 -0.99 -6.87 -3.40
CA ASN A 38 -0.10 -7.50 -2.42
C ASN A 38 -0.60 -8.91 -2.11
N PRO A 39 -0.36 -9.89 -3.02
CA PRO A 39 -0.89 -11.25 -2.88
C PRO A 39 -0.33 -12.01 -1.67
N GLU A 40 0.69 -11.48 -1.00
CA GLU A 40 1.16 -12.01 0.29
C GLU A 40 0.21 -11.70 1.46
N LEU A 41 -0.72 -10.75 1.31
CA LEU A 41 -1.71 -10.44 2.32
C LEU A 41 -2.75 -11.56 2.44
N ASP A 42 -3.06 -11.93 3.68
CA ASP A 42 -4.10 -12.90 3.94
C ASP A 42 -5.51 -12.36 3.62
N LYS A 43 -6.51 -13.23 3.73
CA LYS A 43 -7.92 -12.87 3.52
C LYS A 43 -8.47 -11.84 4.52
N ASN A 44 -7.81 -11.67 5.67
CA ASN A 44 -8.19 -10.72 6.71
C ASN A 44 -7.45 -9.38 6.56
N CYS A 45 -6.60 -9.24 5.55
CA CYS A 45 -5.73 -8.09 5.33
C CYS A 45 -4.85 -7.76 6.55
N THR A 46 -4.23 -8.78 7.16
CA THR A 46 -3.30 -8.56 8.28
C THR A 46 -2.03 -7.85 7.80
N VAL A 47 -1.66 -6.74 8.45
CA VAL A 47 -0.44 -5.97 8.17
C VAL A 47 0.43 -5.89 9.41
N ILE A 48 1.75 -5.87 9.22
CA ILE A 48 2.74 -5.79 10.30
C ILE A 48 3.60 -4.54 10.09
N ALA A 49 3.93 -3.84 11.17
CA ALA A 49 4.82 -2.68 11.11
C ALA A 49 6.15 -3.03 10.40
N GLY A 50 6.60 -2.14 9.51
CA GLY A 50 7.77 -2.34 8.66
C GLY A 50 7.50 -3.07 7.34
N GLN A 51 6.31 -3.68 7.17
CA GLN A 51 5.92 -4.29 5.90
C GLN A 51 5.81 -3.23 4.80
N ARG A 52 6.21 -3.57 3.58
CA ARG A 52 6.10 -2.71 2.40
C ARG A 52 4.92 -3.17 1.56
N LEU A 53 3.97 -2.28 1.31
CA LEU A 53 2.77 -2.55 0.53
C LEU A 53 2.76 -1.71 -0.74
N MET A 54 2.50 -2.33 -1.88
CA MET A 54 2.18 -1.61 -3.11
C MET A 54 0.77 -1.02 -3.00
N ILE A 55 0.64 0.29 -3.17
CA ILE A 55 -0.64 1.01 -3.06
C ILE A 55 -1.07 1.70 -4.35
N GLY A 56 -0.21 1.69 -5.37
CA GLY A 56 -0.49 2.31 -6.65
C GLY A 56 0.66 2.16 -7.64
N VAL A 57 0.39 2.58 -8.87
CA VAL A 57 1.42 2.89 -9.87
C VAL A 57 1.25 4.36 -10.19
N GLY A 58 2.23 5.17 -9.85
CA GLY A 58 2.33 6.52 -10.38
C GLY A 58 2.99 6.43 -11.74
N GLY A 59 2.48 7.15 -12.74
CA GLY A 59 3.33 7.47 -13.88
C GLY A 59 4.66 8.10 -13.42
N PRO A 60 5.68 8.20 -14.29
CA PRO A 60 6.90 8.93 -13.91
C PRO A 60 6.50 10.25 -13.27
N ALA A 61 7.12 10.63 -12.14
CA ALA A 61 6.81 11.87 -11.44
C ALA A 61 6.85 13.03 -12.45
N SER A 62 5.68 13.44 -12.90
CA SER A 62 5.37 14.48 -13.86
C SER A 62 3.92 14.80 -13.49
N GLU A 63 3.59 15.93 -12.86
CA GLU A 63 4.20 17.26 -12.82
C GLU A 63 4.12 17.88 -11.43
#